data_AF-A0A2V6JHX3-F1
#
_entry.id   AF-A0A2V6JHX3-F1
#
_cell.length_a   1.000
_cell.length_b   1.000
_cell.length_c   1.000
_cell.angle_alpha   90.00
_cell.angle_beta   90.00
_cell.angle_gamma   90.00
#
_symmetry.space_group_name_H-M   'P 1'
#
loop_
_entity.id
_entity.type
_entity.pdbx_description
1 polymer ?
#
loop_
_entity_poly.entity_id
_entity_poly.type
_entity_poly.pdbx_seq_one_letter_code
_entity_poly.pdbx_strand_id
1 'polypeptide(L)'
;MTADFTPDPALMLATCAFVAGAIQTVLSWENFDLRQLNRNRIPRVTPFRLRKHSSRRGWRVTADSLAQSPFVADTNAALWKMRDGRILSLRAIAAETLSPFRRRIRRISDSNILEHIAAVFAGNARSLLDFAERPETYDDVGRTIDWGRRRMRRWPRSKYEKVIHRVIAREPMRVGQKRYRVDRMNGWYQVDCREVGTRRRRTFNLDELVRLSDTNKKLSVGRRKVTKARRSK
;
A
#
# COMPACT_ATOMS: atom_id res chain seq x y z
N MET A 1 3.50 -8.34 -5.97
CA MET A 1 3.59 -7.55 -4.73
C MET A 1 2.40 -6.62 -4.68
N THR A 2 1.63 -6.67 -3.60
CA THR A 2 0.39 -5.92 -3.41
C THR A 2 0.59 -5.08 -2.16
N ALA A 3 1.12 -3.87 -2.33
CA ALA A 3 1.57 -3.08 -1.18
C ALA A 3 1.10 -1.61 -1.22
N ASP A 4 0.30 -1.26 -2.21
CA ASP A 4 -0.08 0.12 -2.50
C ASP A 4 -1.13 0.67 -1.51
N PHE A 5 -1.79 -0.19 -0.72
CA PHE A 5 -2.83 0.21 0.24
C PHE A 5 -2.75 -0.49 1.60
N THR A 6 -1.55 -0.86 2.04
CA THR A 6 -1.39 -1.39 3.39
C THR A 6 -1.23 -0.24 4.38
N PRO A 7 -2.14 -0.02 5.35
CA PRO A 7 -1.96 0.96 6.42
C PRO A 7 -0.96 0.47 7.50
N ASP A 8 0.15 -0.13 7.06
CA ASP A 8 1.31 -0.45 7.89
C ASP A 8 2.52 0.37 7.41
N PRO A 9 3.01 1.31 8.22
CA PRO A 9 4.12 2.18 7.84
C PRO A 9 5.39 1.42 7.45
N ALA A 10 5.70 0.29 8.11
CA ALA A 10 6.88 -0.49 7.80
C ALA A 10 6.77 -1.17 6.43
N LEU A 11 5.60 -1.74 6.11
CA LEU A 11 5.34 -2.33 4.79
C LEU A 11 5.29 -1.26 3.71
N MET A 12 4.73 -0.08 4.00
CA MET A 12 4.76 1.07 3.08
C MET A 12 6.19 1.51 2.77
N LEU A 13 7.03 1.71 3.79
CA LEU A 13 8.43 2.08 3.62
C LEU A 13 9.23 1.01 2.87
N ALA A 14 9.05 -0.26 3.22
CA ALA A 14 9.64 -1.39 2.50
C ALA A 14 9.22 -1.42 1.03
N THR A 15 7.97 -1.09 0.74
CA THR A 15 7.44 -1.04 -0.63
C THR A 15 8.01 0.13 -1.41
N CYS A 16 8.06 1.33 -0.81
CA CYS A 16 8.69 2.49 -1.42
C CYS A 16 10.16 2.21 -1.76
N ALA A 17 10.92 1.64 -0.81
CA ALA A 17 12.32 1.28 -1.00
C ALA A 17 12.48 0.20 -2.08
N PHE A 18 11.64 -0.83 -2.08
CA PHE A 18 11.64 -1.86 -3.11
C PHE A 18 11.37 -1.26 -4.51
N VAL A 19 10.30 -0.48 -4.66
CA VAL A 19 9.89 0.11 -5.95
C VAL A 19 10.97 1.07 -6.46
N ALA A 20 11.48 1.96 -5.61
CA ALA A 20 12.56 2.87 -5.99
C ALA A 20 13.83 2.11 -6.40
N GLY A 21 14.19 1.04 -5.67
CA GLY A 21 15.34 0.22 -5.98
C GLY A 21 15.17 -0.56 -7.28
N ALA A 22 13.99 -1.12 -7.51
CA ALA A 22 13.64 -1.83 -8.74
C ALA A 22 13.68 -0.89 -9.94
N ILE A 23 13.04 0.30 -9.86
CA ILE A 23 13.07 1.31 -10.92
C ILE A 23 14.51 1.72 -11.23
N GLN A 24 15.31 2.08 -10.23
CA GLN A 24 16.69 2.49 -10.46
C GLN A 24 17.57 1.36 -11.02
N THR A 25 17.23 0.09 -10.74
CA THR A 25 17.91 -1.06 -11.35
C THR A 25 17.50 -1.22 -12.81
N VAL A 26 16.21 -1.17 -13.12
CA VAL A 26 15.70 -1.27 -14.49
C VAL A 26 16.20 -0.12 -15.36
N LEU A 27 16.28 1.09 -14.82
CA LEU A 27 16.87 2.25 -15.52
C LEU A 27 18.37 2.10 -15.82
N SER A 28 19.05 1.15 -15.16
CA SER A 28 20.46 0.85 -15.44
C SER A 28 20.66 -0.30 -16.45
N TRP A 29 19.57 -0.90 -16.95
CA TRP A 29 19.67 -1.90 -18.00
C TRP A 29 20.07 -1.27 -19.33
N GLU A 30 20.72 -2.05 -20.18
CA GLU A 30 21.18 -1.63 -21.51
C GLU A 30 20.05 -1.04 -22.37
N ASN A 31 18.85 -1.63 -22.27
CA ASN A 31 17.63 -1.15 -22.91
C ASN A 31 16.40 -1.65 -22.13
N PHE A 32 15.19 -1.36 -22.62
CA PHE A 32 13.93 -1.74 -21.96
C PHE A 32 13.19 -2.90 -22.65
N ASP A 33 13.89 -3.67 -23.50
CA ASP A 33 13.28 -4.79 -24.21
C ASP A 33 12.90 -5.93 -23.25
N LEU A 34 11.82 -6.64 -23.56
CA LEU A 34 11.37 -7.80 -22.74
C LEU A 34 12.42 -8.92 -22.64
N ARG A 35 13.42 -8.95 -23.52
CA ARG A 35 14.56 -9.88 -23.45
C ARG A 35 15.44 -9.61 -22.22
N GLN A 36 15.44 -8.38 -21.70
CA GLN A 36 16.15 -8.00 -20.48
C GLN A 36 15.64 -8.74 -19.25
N LEU A 37 14.37 -9.15 -19.24
CA LEU A 37 13.84 -10.00 -18.17
C LEU A 37 14.62 -11.30 -18.06
N ASN A 38 14.94 -11.94 -19.19
CA ASN A 38 15.72 -13.18 -19.21
C ASN A 38 17.18 -12.90 -18.82
N ARG A 39 17.79 -11.85 -19.39
CA ARG A 39 19.20 -11.46 -19.09
C ARG A 39 19.41 -11.15 -17.61
N ASN A 40 18.44 -10.52 -16.96
CA ASN A 40 18.47 -10.16 -15.55
C ASN A 40 17.82 -11.22 -14.65
N ARG A 41 17.57 -12.42 -15.16
CA ARG A 41 17.03 -13.57 -14.42
C ARG A 41 15.72 -13.25 -13.67
N ILE A 42 14.88 -12.40 -14.27
CA ILE A 42 13.54 -12.11 -13.74
C ILE A 42 12.63 -13.30 -14.05
N PRO A 43 12.02 -13.94 -13.03
CA PRO A 43 11.12 -15.07 -13.24
C PRO A 43 9.87 -14.64 -14.02
N ARG A 44 9.43 -15.50 -14.97
CA ARG A 44 8.30 -15.22 -15.86
C ARG A 44 7.27 -16.33 -15.81
N VAL A 45 6.09 -16.03 -15.26
CA VAL A 45 4.95 -16.94 -15.22
C VAL A 45 4.36 -17.16 -16.61
N THR A 46 3.84 -18.36 -16.87
CA THR A 46 3.09 -18.72 -18.08
C THR A 46 1.88 -19.60 -17.73
N PRO A 47 0.70 -19.40 -18.35
CA PRO A 47 0.35 -18.27 -19.21
C PRO A 47 0.35 -16.93 -18.45
N PHE A 48 0.72 -15.87 -19.16
CA PHE A 48 0.60 -14.50 -18.66
C PHE A 48 0.01 -13.61 -19.75
N ARG A 49 -1.10 -12.93 -19.44
CA ARG A 49 -1.82 -12.07 -20.41
C ARG A 49 -2.12 -10.70 -19.80
N LEU A 50 -1.49 -9.66 -20.32
CA LEU A 50 -1.85 -8.29 -19.95
C LEU A 50 -3.21 -7.93 -20.52
N ARG A 51 -4.03 -7.24 -19.73
CA ARG A 51 -5.31 -6.67 -20.16
C ARG A 51 -5.17 -5.16 -20.32
N LYS A 52 -5.78 -4.59 -21.36
CA LYS A 52 -5.81 -3.13 -21.50
C LYS A 52 -6.58 -2.54 -20.32
N HIS A 53 -6.06 -1.46 -19.73
CA HIS A 53 -6.76 -0.76 -18.67
C HIS A 53 -7.95 0.00 -19.27
N SER A 54 -9.15 -0.13 -18.67
CA SER A 54 -10.39 0.41 -19.25
C SER A 54 -10.43 1.94 -19.33
N SER A 55 -9.80 2.63 -18.36
CA SER A 55 -9.82 4.09 -18.26
C SER A 55 -8.45 4.80 -18.33
N ARG A 56 -7.34 4.05 -18.38
CA ARG A 56 -5.98 4.60 -18.40
C ARG A 56 -5.27 4.13 -19.66
N ARG A 57 -4.40 4.97 -20.24
CA ARG A 57 -3.50 4.55 -21.33
C ARG A 57 -2.41 3.63 -20.75
N GLY A 58 -2.76 2.36 -20.51
CA GLY A 58 -1.85 1.38 -19.90
C GLY A 58 -2.42 -0.03 -19.85
N TRP A 59 -1.67 -0.91 -19.19
CA TRP A 59 -1.99 -2.32 -19.02
C TRP A 59 -2.28 -2.64 -17.55
N ARG A 60 -3.10 -3.65 -17.31
CA ARG A 60 -3.42 -4.20 -15.98
C ARG A 60 -3.29 -5.71 -15.97
N VAL A 61 -3.01 -6.25 -14.79
CA VAL A 61 -3.06 -7.68 -14.49
C VAL A 61 -4.36 -7.93 -13.72
N THR A 62 -5.18 -8.86 -14.19
CA THR A 62 -6.40 -9.34 -13.52
C THR A 62 -6.21 -10.78 -13.04
N ALA A 63 -7.19 -11.36 -12.34
CA ALA A 63 -7.14 -12.78 -11.98
C ALA A 63 -6.92 -13.66 -13.23
N ASP A 64 -7.64 -13.38 -14.33
CA ASP A 64 -7.51 -14.10 -15.61
C ASP A 64 -6.21 -13.81 -16.39
N SER A 65 -5.39 -12.86 -15.92
CA SER A 65 -4.08 -12.63 -16.51
C SER A 65 -3.09 -13.74 -16.18
N LEU A 66 -3.43 -14.55 -15.17
CA LEU A 66 -2.63 -15.63 -14.62
C LEU A 66 -3.43 -16.93 -14.70
N ALA A 67 -2.76 -18.08 -14.56
CA ALA A 67 -3.43 -19.38 -14.51
C ALA A 67 -4.35 -19.53 -13.29
N GLN A 68 -4.02 -18.85 -12.19
CA GLN A 68 -4.75 -18.88 -10.93
C GLN A 68 -4.71 -17.49 -10.28
N SER A 69 -5.66 -17.22 -9.38
CA SER A 69 -5.67 -15.98 -8.60
C SER A 69 -4.65 -16.05 -7.44
N PRO A 70 -3.68 -15.13 -7.34
CA PRO A 70 -2.78 -15.04 -6.19
C PRO A 70 -3.50 -14.78 -4.86
N PHE A 71 -4.74 -14.26 -4.90
CA PHE A 71 -5.53 -13.95 -3.71
C PHE A 71 -6.19 -15.20 -3.11
N VAL A 72 -6.35 -16.27 -3.89
CA VAL A 72 -6.99 -17.52 -3.46
C VAL A 72 -5.96 -18.65 -3.30
N ALA A 73 -4.93 -18.68 -4.15
CA ALA A 73 -3.92 -19.73 -4.14
C ALA A 73 -3.08 -19.73 -2.84
N ASP A 74 -2.64 -20.92 -2.43
CA ASP A 74 -1.59 -21.05 -1.42
C ASP A 74 -0.28 -20.46 -1.96
N THR A 75 0.31 -19.54 -1.19
CA THR A 75 1.55 -18.86 -1.56
C THR A 75 2.78 -19.77 -1.55
N ASN A 76 2.73 -20.86 -0.77
CA ASN A 76 3.82 -21.81 -0.63
C ASN A 76 3.72 -22.99 -1.60
N ALA A 77 2.52 -23.29 -2.10
CA ALA A 77 2.31 -24.37 -3.06
C ALA A 77 2.96 -24.06 -4.42
N ALA A 78 3.61 -25.07 -5.00
CA ALA A 78 4.22 -24.98 -6.33
C ALA A 78 3.14 -25.08 -7.42
N LEU A 79 2.48 -23.96 -7.70
CA LEU A 79 1.32 -23.89 -8.60
C LEU A 79 1.62 -23.13 -9.91
N TRP A 80 2.74 -22.43 -9.97
CA TRP A 80 2.99 -21.43 -11.00
C TRP A 80 3.98 -21.94 -12.02
N LYS A 81 3.47 -22.28 -13.20
CA LYS A 81 4.32 -22.68 -14.32
C LYS A 81 5.12 -21.48 -14.82
N MET A 82 6.41 -21.68 -14.96
CA MET A 82 7.37 -20.71 -15.44
C MET A 82 7.63 -20.93 -16.93
N ARG A 83 8.05 -19.87 -17.62
CA ARG A 83 8.35 -19.94 -19.06
C ARG A 83 9.53 -20.88 -19.38
N ASP A 84 10.42 -21.10 -18.42
CA ASP A 84 11.55 -22.04 -18.50
C ASP A 84 11.17 -23.49 -18.16
N GLY A 85 9.88 -23.77 -17.93
CA GLY A 85 9.35 -25.10 -17.65
C GLY A 85 9.28 -25.47 -16.18
N ARG A 86 9.92 -24.70 -15.28
CA ARG A 86 9.84 -24.93 -13.84
C ARG A 86 8.43 -24.67 -13.31
N ILE A 87 8.07 -25.28 -12.20
CA ILE A 87 6.85 -24.97 -11.45
C ILE A 87 7.29 -24.46 -10.08
N LEU A 88 6.92 -23.23 -9.76
CA LEU A 88 7.36 -22.53 -8.55
C LEU A 88 6.16 -22.10 -7.71
N SER A 89 6.43 -21.83 -6.43
CA SER A 89 5.47 -21.14 -5.56
C SER A 89 5.58 -19.63 -5.70
N LEU A 90 4.58 -18.87 -5.24
CA LEU A 90 4.66 -17.41 -5.22
C LEU A 90 5.84 -16.93 -4.36
N ARG A 91 6.17 -17.67 -3.29
CA ARG A 91 7.34 -17.38 -2.44
C ARG A 91 8.65 -17.55 -3.18
N ALA A 92 8.81 -18.64 -3.91
CA ALA A 92 9.99 -18.88 -4.73
C ALA A 92 10.13 -17.81 -5.83
N ILE A 93 9.03 -17.50 -6.53
CA ILE A 93 9.00 -16.44 -7.53
C ILE A 93 9.38 -15.08 -6.91
N ALA A 94 8.83 -14.76 -5.74
CA ALA A 94 9.16 -13.53 -5.04
C ALA A 94 10.66 -13.47 -4.72
N ALA A 95 11.22 -14.52 -4.11
CA ALA A 95 12.64 -14.59 -3.75
C ALA A 95 13.56 -14.41 -4.97
N GLU A 96 13.27 -15.11 -6.08
CA GLU A 96 14.00 -14.95 -7.34
C GLU A 96 13.87 -13.52 -7.90
N THR A 97 12.68 -12.93 -7.80
CA THR A 97 12.43 -11.55 -8.25
C THR A 97 13.21 -10.51 -7.43
N LEU A 98 13.39 -10.72 -6.12
CA LEU A 98 14.10 -9.76 -5.26
C LEU A 98 15.60 -9.71 -5.57
N SER A 99 16.19 -10.85 -5.92
CA SER A 99 17.64 -11.04 -6.09
C SER A 99 18.33 -9.94 -6.90
N PRO A 100 17.92 -9.62 -8.15
CA PRO A 100 18.59 -8.59 -8.96
C PRO A 100 18.49 -7.18 -8.37
N PHE A 101 17.48 -6.91 -7.54
CA PHE A 101 17.23 -5.57 -6.99
C PHE A 101 17.94 -5.31 -5.65
N ARG A 102 18.40 -6.36 -4.93
CA ARG A 102 18.95 -6.24 -3.57
C ARG A 102 20.07 -5.21 -3.47
N ARG A 103 21.01 -5.19 -4.42
CA ARG A 103 22.16 -4.27 -4.40
C ARG A 103 21.71 -2.81 -4.47
N ARG A 104 20.72 -2.49 -5.31
CA ARG A 104 20.23 -1.12 -5.45
C ARG A 104 19.39 -0.71 -4.26
N ILE A 105 18.51 -1.59 -3.78
CA ILE A 105 17.70 -1.35 -2.57
C ILE A 105 18.62 -1.03 -1.38
N ARG A 106 19.69 -1.81 -1.17
CA ARG A 106 20.68 -1.56 -0.10
C ARG A 106 21.37 -0.19 -0.18
N ARG A 107 21.52 0.37 -1.39
CA ARG A 107 22.17 1.68 -1.57
C ARG A 107 21.25 2.86 -1.24
N ILE A 108 19.94 2.68 -1.36
CA ILE A 108 18.95 3.75 -1.19
C ILE A 108 18.12 3.63 0.09
N SER A 109 18.30 2.53 0.83
CA SER A 109 17.62 2.24 2.09
C SER A 109 18.59 1.66 3.10
N ASP A 110 18.23 1.67 4.38
CA ASP A 110 19.02 1.03 5.43
C ASP A 110 18.91 -0.50 5.40
N SER A 111 19.82 -1.18 6.11
CA SER A 111 19.84 -2.66 6.20
C SER A 111 18.55 -3.23 6.78
N ASN A 112 17.91 -2.54 7.73
CA ASN A 112 16.70 -3.02 8.41
C ASN A 112 15.51 -3.05 7.44
N ILE A 113 15.39 -2.07 6.54
CA ILE A 113 14.37 -2.04 5.49
C ILE A 113 14.60 -3.16 4.48
N LEU A 114 15.85 -3.41 4.06
CA LEU A 114 16.16 -4.52 3.16
C LEU A 114 15.86 -5.89 3.80
N GLU A 115 16.18 -6.06 5.08
CA GLU A 115 15.83 -7.26 5.85
C GLU A 115 14.31 -7.42 5.97
N HIS A 116 13.58 -6.33 6.21
CA HIS A 116 12.12 -6.37 6.27
C HIS A 116 11.51 -6.76 4.91
N ILE A 117 12.02 -6.20 3.80
CA ILE A 117 11.63 -6.61 2.43
C ILE A 117 11.89 -8.10 2.23
N ALA A 118 13.09 -8.58 2.56
CA ALA A 118 13.44 -9.99 2.41
C ALA A 118 12.54 -10.91 3.26
N ALA A 119 12.24 -10.51 4.50
CA ALA A 119 11.35 -11.25 5.39
C ALA A 119 9.91 -11.30 4.84
N VAL A 120 9.41 -10.19 4.27
CA VAL A 120 8.09 -10.16 3.61
C VAL A 120 8.04 -11.14 2.44
N PHE A 121 9.09 -11.19 1.64
CA PHE A 121 9.16 -12.09 0.48
C PHE A 121 9.23 -13.56 0.91
N ALA A 122 10.03 -13.85 1.94
CA ALA A 122 10.16 -15.17 2.52
C ALA A 122 8.91 -15.66 3.28
N GLY A 123 7.95 -14.77 3.58
CA GLY A 123 6.79 -15.09 4.43
C GLY A 123 7.08 -15.02 5.94
N ASN A 124 8.29 -14.59 6.31
CA ASN A 124 8.70 -14.39 7.70
C ASN A 124 8.19 -13.07 8.29
N ALA A 125 7.67 -12.17 7.45
CA ALA A 125 6.96 -10.98 7.87
C ALA A 125 5.63 -10.90 7.12
N ARG A 126 4.56 -10.60 7.86
CA ARG A 126 3.19 -10.58 7.32
C ARG A 126 3.09 -9.61 6.14
N SER A 127 2.47 -10.06 5.06
CA SER A 127 2.00 -9.25 3.93
C SER A 127 0.50 -9.52 3.71
N LEU A 128 -0.12 -8.89 2.71
CA LEU A 128 -1.51 -9.20 2.35
C LEU A 128 -1.72 -10.70 2.08
N LEU A 129 -0.75 -11.35 1.43
CA LEU A 129 -0.87 -12.75 1.06
C LEU A 129 -0.59 -13.71 2.22
N ASP A 130 -0.31 -13.20 3.42
CA ASP A 130 -0.09 -13.98 4.64
C ASP A 130 -1.32 -14.04 5.55
N PHE A 131 -2.44 -13.42 5.15
CA PHE A 131 -3.71 -13.56 5.86
C PHE A 131 -4.39 -14.87 5.47
N ALA A 132 -4.98 -15.56 6.46
CA ALA A 132 -5.76 -16.77 6.23
C ALA A 132 -7.05 -16.45 5.46
N GLU A 133 -7.75 -15.39 5.88
CA GLU A 133 -8.87 -14.81 5.15
C GLU A 133 -8.36 -13.62 4.34
N ARG A 134 -8.35 -13.75 3.01
CA ARG A 134 -7.93 -12.70 2.08
C ARG A 134 -9.16 -12.19 1.34
N PRO A 135 -9.21 -10.91 0.97
CA PRO A 135 -10.28 -10.43 0.12
C PRO A 135 -10.13 -11.05 -1.27
N GLU A 136 -11.25 -11.30 -1.93
CA GLU A 136 -11.27 -11.86 -3.29
C GLU A 136 -10.55 -10.94 -4.29
N THR A 137 -10.66 -9.62 -4.08
CA THR A 137 -10.05 -8.60 -4.94
C THR A 137 -9.15 -7.64 -4.17
N TYR A 138 -8.16 -7.07 -4.87
CA TYR A 138 -7.23 -6.11 -4.30
C TYR A 138 -7.92 -4.82 -3.78
N ASP A 139 -9.03 -4.40 -4.39
CA ASP A 139 -9.71 -3.14 -4.03
C ASP A 139 -10.38 -3.20 -2.64
N ASP A 140 -10.64 -4.41 -2.13
CA ASP A 140 -11.27 -4.64 -0.83
C ASP A 140 -10.28 -4.74 0.32
N VAL A 141 -8.99 -4.85 0.01
CA VAL A 141 -7.87 -5.01 0.95
C VAL A 141 -7.80 -3.95 2.03
N GLY A 142 -8.08 -2.69 1.70
CA GLY A 142 -8.09 -1.62 2.69
C GLY A 142 -9.26 -1.72 3.68
N ARG A 143 -10.36 -2.38 3.29
CA ARG A 143 -11.63 -2.36 4.02
C ARG A 143 -11.83 -3.57 4.92
N THR A 144 -11.53 -4.76 4.39
CA THR A 144 -11.91 -6.03 5.03
C THR A 144 -10.78 -6.63 5.85
N ILE A 145 -9.53 -6.24 5.59
CA ILE A 145 -8.39 -6.75 6.33
C ILE A 145 -8.12 -5.87 7.55
N ASP A 146 -8.19 -6.49 8.73
CA ASP A 146 -7.59 -5.92 9.92
C ASP A 146 -6.07 -5.96 9.79
N TRP A 147 -5.54 -4.86 9.27
CA TRP A 147 -4.12 -4.55 9.26
C TRP A 147 -3.55 -4.30 10.66
N GLY A 148 -4.38 -4.42 11.70
CA GLY A 148 -4.11 -4.46 13.12
C GLY A 148 -2.79 -5.15 13.44
N ARG A 149 -1.74 -4.33 13.42
CA ARG A 149 -0.38 -4.72 13.72
C ARG A 149 -0.02 -4.25 15.12
N ARG A 150 0.40 -5.26 15.90
CA ARG A 150 1.09 -5.28 17.19
C ARG A 150 0.19 -5.08 18.42
N ARG A 151 -0.05 -6.16 19.16
CA ARG A 151 -0.46 -6.12 20.59
C ARG A 151 0.49 -5.27 21.45
N MET A 152 1.67 -4.91 20.93
CA MET A 152 2.65 -4.02 21.57
C MET A 152 3.07 -2.87 20.65
N ARG A 153 2.22 -1.85 20.48
CA ARG A 153 2.65 -0.57 19.90
C ARG A 153 2.82 0.46 21.02
N ARG A 154 4.07 0.83 21.30
CA ARG A 154 4.44 1.85 22.32
C ARG A 154 4.26 3.30 21.82
N TRP A 155 4.17 3.52 20.51
CA TRP A 155 4.18 4.85 19.90
C TRP A 155 2.86 5.21 19.21
N PRO A 156 2.35 6.45 19.38
CA PRO A 156 1.11 6.90 18.75
C PRO A 156 1.23 6.96 17.21
N ARG A 157 0.12 6.74 16.50
CA ARG A 157 0.05 6.87 15.04
C ARG A 157 0.53 8.25 14.58
N SER A 158 1.33 8.27 13.50
CA SER A 158 1.70 9.52 12.82
C SER A 158 0.46 10.26 12.31
N LYS A 159 0.60 11.55 12.00
CA LYS A 159 -0.51 12.37 11.48
C LYS A 159 -1.00 11.86 10.13
N TYR A 160 -0.07 11.45 9.26
CA TYR A 160 -0.37 10.80 7.98
C TYR A 160 -1.13 9.48 8.17
N GLU A 161 -0.68 8.60 9.08
CA GLU A 161 -1.39 7.34 9.37
C GLU A 161 -2.84 7.57 9.80
N LYS A 162 -3.09 8.58 10.65
CA LYS A 162 -4.45 8.89 11.11
C LYS A 162 -5.34 9.35 9.95
N VAL A 163 -4.81 10.14 9.02
CA VAL A 163 -5.53 10.55 7.82
C VAL A 163 -5.77 9.36 6.89
N ILE A 164 -4.74 8.58 6.58
CA ILE A 164 -4.83 7.42 5.68
C ILE A 164 -5.86 6.41 6.19
N HIS A 165 -5.86 6.07 7.48
CA HIS A 165 -6.87 5.18 8.06
C HIS A 165 -8.29 5.69 7.85
N ARG A 166 -8.55 6.99 8.06
CA ARG A 166 -9.87 7.59 7.84
C ARG A 166 -10.28 7.59 6.37
N VAL A 167 -9.32 7.83 5.47
CA VAL A 167 -9.52 7.77 4.02
C VAL A 167 -9.96 6.37 3.61
N ILE A 168 -9.22 5.35 4.04
CA ILE A 168 -9.50 3.95 3.72
C ILE A 168 -10.85 3.50 4.31
N ALA A 169 -11.12 3.83 5.57
CA ALA A 169 -12.37 3.50 6.25
C ALA A 169 -13.58 4.32 5.76
N ARG A 170 -13.38 5.30 4.86
CA ARG A 170 -14.39 6.25 4.37
C ARG A 170 -15.13 6.98 5.51
N GLU A 171 -14.45 7.18 6.62
CA GLU A 171 -15.00 7.90 7.77
C GLU A 171 -15.14 9.40 7.44
N PRO A 172 -16.21 10.05 7.93
CA PRO A 172 -16.32 11.49 7.82
C PRO A 172 -15.17 12.20 8.55
N MET A 173 -14.39 13.01 7.83
CA MET A 173 -13.29 13.78 8.36
C MET A 173 -13.61 15.27 8.39
N ARG A 174 -13.14 15.96 9.43
CA ARG A 174 -13.25 17.42 9.52
C ARG A 174 -11.96 18.06 8.99
N VAL A 175 -12.08 18.83 7.93
CA VAL A 175 -10.98 19.52 7.25
C VAL A 175 -11.27 21.02 7.34
N GLY A 176 -10.51 21.75 8.17
CA GLY A 176 -10.88 23.11 8.58
C GLY A 176 -12.25 23.15 9.28
N GLN A 177 -13.12 24.09 8.88
CA GLN A 177 -14.48 24.22 9.47
C GLN A 177 -15.52 23.24 8.89
N LYS A 178 -15.18 22.52 7.81
CA LYS A 178 -16.14 21.72 7.05
C LYS A 178 -15.94 20.22 7.30
N ARG A 179 -17.03 19.46 7.20
CA ARG A 179 -17.02 17.99 7.24
C ARG A 179 -17.05 17.43 5.84
N TYR A 180 -16.16 16.51 5.56
CA TYR A 180 -16.02 15.84 4.28
C TYR A 180 -16.14 14.33 4.48
N ARG A 181 -16.82 13.65 3.57
CA ARG A 181 -16.81 12.19 3.45
C ARG A 181 -15.88 11.83 2.29
N VAL A 182 -15.07 10.80 2.46
CA VAL A 182 -14.19 10.34 1.39
C VAL A 182 -15.00 9.54 0.38
N ASP A 183 -14.96 9.96 -0.89
CA ASP A 183 -15.57 9.23 -1.99
C ASP A 183 -14.58 8.17 -2.50
N ARG A 184 -13.35 8.58 -2.83
CA ARG A 184 -12.27 7.68 -3.30
C ARG A 184 -10.88 8.30 -3.15
N MET A 185 -9.87 7.45 -3.11
CA MET A 185 -8.48 7.86 -3.28
C MET A 185 -8.15 7.92 -4.77
N ASN A 186 -7.45 8.96 -5.21
CA ASN A 186 -7.02 9.16 -6.58
C ASN A 186 -5.48 9.07 -6.66
N GLY A 187 -4.99 7.91 -7.12
CA GLY A 187 -3.56 7.61 -7.08
C GLY A 187 -3.05 7.43 -5.65
N TRP A 188 -1.85 7.93 -5.37
CA TRP A 188 -1.12 7.69 -4.11
C TRP A 188 -1.23 8.83 -3.10
N TYR A 189 -1.65 10.01 -3.56
CA TYR A 189 -1.45 11.25 -2.82
C TYR A 189 -2.67 12.16 -2.81
N GLN A 190 -3.63 11.96 -3.73
CA GLN A 190 -4.84 12.75 -3.82
C GLN A 190 -6.05 11.96 -3.35
N VAL A 191 -7.01 12.64 -2.72
CA VAL A 191 -8.22 12.06 -2.17
C VAL A 191 -9.42 12.91 -2.60
N ASP A 192 -10.33 12.31 -3.34
CA ASP A 192 -11.60 12.91 -3.72
C ASP A 192 -12.57 12.80 -2.54
N CYS A 193 -12.99 13.96 -2.04
CA CYS A 193 -13.87 14.10 -0.92
C CYS A 193 -15.17 14.80 -1.33
N ARG A 194 -16.25 14.54 -0.59
CA ARG A 194 -17.54 15.20 -0.73
C ARG A 194 -17.89 15.93 0.55
N GLU A 195 -18.16 17.23 0.47
CA GLU A 195 -18.63 18.01 1.61
C GLU A 195 -19.99 17.48 2.07
N VAL A 196 -20.15 17.20 3.37
CA VAL A 196 -21.38 16.57 3.89
C VAL A 196 -22.59 17.50 3.76
N GLY A 197 -22.41 18.81 4.00
CA GLY A 197 -23.48 19.79 3.94
C GLY A 197 -23.89 20.16 2.51
N THR A 198 -22.93 20.53 1.68
CA THR A 198 -23.21 21.08 0.32
C THR A 198 -23.16 20.02 -0.78
N ARG A 199 -22.75 18.79 -0.47
CA ARG A 199 -22.45 17.71 -1.43
C ARG A 199 -21.41 18.07 -2.51
N ARG A 200 -20.73 19.21 -2.39
CA ARG A 200 -19.68 19.62 -3.35
C ARG A 200 -18.48 18.69 -3.24
N ARG A 201 -17.95 18.29 -4.40
CA ARG A 201 -16.73 17.50 -4.48
C ARG A 201 -15.52 18.40 -4.39
N ARG A 202 -14.51 17.94 -3.65
CA ARG A 202 -13.21 18.60 -3.53
C ARG A 202 -12.13 17.54 -3.44
N THR A 203 -11.08 17.70 -4.23
CA THR A 203 -9.89 16.87 -4.15
C THR A 203 -8.90 17.54 -3.19
N PHE A 204 -8.35 16.76 -2.27
CA PHE A 204 -7.28 17.17 -1.36
C PHE A 204 -6.05 16.31 -1.59
N ASN A 205 -4.86 16.83 -1.34
CA ASN A 205 -3.68 15.99 -1.17
C ASN A 205 -3.46 15.56 0.30
N LEU A 206 -2.65 14.53 0.54
CA LEU A 206 -2.41 14.01 1.89
C LEU A 206 -1.80 15.06 2.82
N ASP A 207 -0.90 15.92 2.35
CA ASP A 207 -0.29 16.98 3.16
C ASP A 207 -1.32 18.03 3.59
N GLU A 208 -2.26 18.38 2.70
CA GLU A 208 -3.37 19.29 3.00
C GLU A 208 -4.28 18.67 4.06
N LEU A 209 -4.62 17.39 3.91
CA LEU A 209 -5.45 16.69 4.89
C LEU A 209 -4.76 16.61 6.26
N VAL A 210 -3.45 16.33 6.30
CA VAL A 210 -2.67 16.34 7.54
C VAL A 210 -2.64 17.73 8.16
N ARG A 211 -2.25 18.75 7.40
CA ARG A 211 -2.18 20.14 7.90
C ARG A 211 -3.53 20.61 8.43
N LEU A 212 -4.59 20.46 7.65
CA LEU A 212 -5.93 20.99 7.96
C LEU A 212 -6.69 20.16 9.01
N SER A 213 -6.33 18.89 9.21
CA SER A 213 -6.88 18.08 10.31
C SER A 213 -6.20 18.38 11.66
N ASP A 214 -4.95 18.82 11.65
CA ASP A 214 -4.20 19.20 12.85
C ASP A 214 -4.54 20.60 13.36
N THR A 215 -4.76 21.58 12.47
CA THR A 215 -5.15 22.96 12.87
C THR A 215 -6.41 22.94 13.74
N ASN A 216 -7.28 21.97 13.52
CA ASN A 216 -8.50 21.77 14.29
C ASN A 216 -8.28 21.27 15.72
N LYS A 217 -7.21 20.50 16.00
CA LYS A 217 -6.87 20.12 17.38
C LYS A 217 -6.37 21.32 18.20
N LYS A 218 -5.63 22.23 17.58
CA LYS A 218 -5.16 23.44 18.26
C LYS A 218 -6.32 24.38 18.61
N LEU A 219 -7.31 24.50 17.73
CA LEU A 219 -8.52 25.31 17.95
C LEU A 219 -9.48 24.72 19.01
N SER A 220 -9.54 23.39 19.16
CA SER A 220 -10.40 22.77 20.18
C SER A 220 -9.80 22.81 21.59
N VAL A 221 -8.48 22.79 21.73
CA VAL A 221 -7.80 22.90 23.04
C VAL A 221 -7.91 24.32 23.62
N GLY A 222 -7.91 25.36 22.78
CA GLY A 222 -8.07 26.75 23.22
C GLY A 222 -9.49 27.15 23.66
N ARG A 223 -10.49 26.27 23.51
CA ARG A 223 -11.90 26.58 23.80
C ARG A 223 -12.45 25.96 25.09
N ARG A 224 -11.64 25.26 25.89
CA ARG A 224 -12.01 24.92 27.28
C ARG A 224 -11.83 26.14 28.18
N LYS A 225 -12.71 27.14 28.05
CA LYS A 225 -12.87 28.20 29.06
C LYS A 225 -13.72 27.64 30.21
N VAL A 226 -13.03 27.46 31.34
CA VAL A 226 -13.47 27.40 32.75
C VAL A 226 -14.95 27.74 32.96
N THR A 227 -15.75 26.73 33.32
CA THR A 227 -17.04 26.92 33.98
C THR A 227 -16.78 27.45 35.38
N LYS A 228 -17.10 28.73 35.63
CA LYS A 228 -17.08 29.35 36.96
C LYS A 228 -18.03 28.58 37.88
N ALA A 229 -17.50 27.95 38.93
CA ALA A 229 -18.30 27.43 40.03
C ALA A 229 -18.98 28.59 40.77
N ARG A 230 -20.31 28.56 40.84
CA ARG A 230 -21.13 29.41 41.71
C ARG A 230 -20.77 29.11 43.16
N ARG A 231 -20.26 30.10 43.90
CA ARG A 231 -20.27 30.08 45.38
C ARG A 231 -21.66 30.55 45.83
N SER A 232 -22.42 29.67 46.49
CA SER A 232 -23.55 30.06 47.34
C SER A 232 -23.01 30.55 48.68
N LYS A 233 -23.55 31.69 49.15
CA LYS A 233 -23.57 32.03 50.58
C LYS A 233 -24.65 31.22 51.28
#